data_AF-A0A1M6NII6-F1
#
_entry.id   AF-A0A1M6NII6-F1
#
_cell.length_a   1.000
_cell.length_b   1.000
_cell.length_c   1.000
_cell.angle_alpha   90.00
_cell.angle_beta   90.00
_cell.angle_gamma   90.00
#
_symmetry.space_group_name_H-M   'P 1'
#
loop_
_entity.id
_entity.type
_entity.pdbx_description
1 polymer ?
#
loop_
_entity_poly.entity_id
_entity_poly.type
_entity_poly.pdbx_seq_one_letter_code
_entity_poly.pdbx_strand_id
1 'polypeptide(L)'
;MLEIKGKVNTAICYAKVIEDVAIEQIRRMCDYGLTEGSKIRIMPDVHAGKGCTVGTTMTVKDKACPNIVGVDIGCGMYTVKLAEKEVDFAKLDEACHYIPSGRNVWEGRMERFNLTKLRCYRSLRDAKRLERSLGTLGGGNHFILRPRWAVVIA
;
A
#
# COMPACT_ATOMS: atom_id res chain seq x y z
N MET A 1 2.57 14.23 -20.90
CA MET A 1 1.49 13.25 -20.75
C MET A 1 1.63 12.26 -21.89
N LEU A 2 1.76 10.98 -21.57
CA LEU A 2 1.99 9.89 -22.52
C LEU A 2 0.77 8.97 -22.55
N GLU A 3 0.34 8.55 -23.73
CA GLU A 3 -0.68 7.52 -23.88
C GLU A 3 -0.03 6.16 -24.08
N ILE A 4 -0.42 5.17 -23.27
CA ILE A 4 -0.01 3.78 -23.43
C ILE A 4 -1.23 2.99 -23.87
N LYS A 5 -1.24 2.59 -25.14
CA LYS A 5 -2.36 1.89 -25.79
C LYS A 5 -2.14 0.38 -25.72
N GLY A 6 -3.15 -0.33 -25.20
CA GLY A 6 -3.29 -1.78 -25.32
C GLY A 6 -4.41 -2.12 -26.31
N LYS A 7 -4.79 -3.39 -26.35
CA LYS A 7 -5.82 -3.94 -27.25
C LYS A 7 -7.23 -3.46 -26.90
N VAL A 8 -7.55 -3.33 -25.62
CA VAL A 8 -8.93 -3.06 -25.17
C VAL A 8 -9.09 -1.69 -24.49
N ASN A 9 -8.01 -1.07 -24.04
CA ASN A 9 -8.06 0.24 -23.41
C ASN A 9 -6.74 1.04 -23.58
N THR A 10 -6.76 2.30 -23.14
CA THR A 10 -5.61 3.22 -23.14
C THR A 10 -5.41 3.80 -21.75
N ALA A 11 -4.17 3.75 -21.26
CA ALA A 11 -3.76 4.41 -20.03
C ALA A 11 -3.17 5.81 -20.31
N ILE A 12 -3.54 6.79 -19.48
CA ILE A 12 -2.93 8.12 -19.49
C ILE A 12 -1.85 8.17 -18.43
N CYS A 13 -0.62 8.41 -18.84
CA CYS A 13 0.54 8.47 -17.98
C CYS A 13 1.06 9.90 -17.79
N TYR A 14 1.33 10.25 -16.53
CA TYR A 14 1.84 11.55 -16.11
C TYR A 14 3.34 11.56 -15.84
N ALA A 15 4.01 10.41 -15.89
CA ALA A 15 5.47 10.33 -15.76
C ALA A 15 6.17 10.91 -16.99
N LYS A 16 7.35 11.51 -16.77
CA LYS A 16 8.20 12.06 -17.84
C LYS A 16 9.18 11.02 -18.39
N VAL A 17 9.68 10.16 -17.53
CA VAL A 17 10.63 9.08 -17.82
C VAL A 17 10.05 7.81 -17.21
N ILE A 18 10.04 6.73 -17.98
CA ILE A 18 9.45 5.45 -17.59
C ILE A 18 10.36 4.35 -18.11
N GLU A 19 10.57 3.32 -17.30
CA GLU A 19 11.29 2.11 -17.70
C GLU A 19 10.48 1.29 -18.69
N ASP A 20 11.14 0.70 -19.69
CA ASP A 20 10.46 -0.12 -20.72
C ASP A 20 9.64 -1.26 -20.11
N VAL A 21 10.13 -1.86 -19.02
CA VAL A 21 9.43 -2.93 -18.29
C VAL A 21 8.09 -2.45 -17.73
N ALA A 22 8.04 -1.23 -17.19
CA ALA A 22 6.81 -0.64 -16.68
C ALA A 22 5.84 -0.32 -17.83
N ILE A 23 6.34 0.19 -18.96
CA ILE A 23 5.52 0.44 -20.16
C ILE A 23 4.86 -0.86 -20.64
N GLU A 24 5.62 -1.94 -20.75
CA GLU A 24 5.10 -3.23 -21.19
C GLU A 24 4.09 -3.83 -20.21
N GLN A 25 4.33 -3.65 -18.90
CA GLN A 25 3.37 -4.08 -17.88
C GLN A 25 2.05 -3.31 -17.97
N ILE A 26 2.09 -1.99 -18.20
CA ILE A 26 0.89 -1.16 -18.39
C ILE A 26 0.17 -1.54 -19.69
N ARG A 27 0.91 -1.73 -20.79
CA ARG A 27 0.35 -2.16 -22.08
C ARG A 27 -0.36 -3.49 -21.93
N ARG A 28 0.27 -4.48 -21.29
CA ARG A 28 -0.33 -5.79 -21.01
C ARG A 28 -1.58 -5.68 -20.13
N MET A 29 -1.57 -4.81 -19.12
CA MET A 29 -2.77 -4.55 -18.32
C MET A 29 -3.92 -4.01 -19.19
N CYS A 30 -3.63 -3.10 -20.11
CA CYS A 30 -4.58 -2.54 -21.08
C CYS A 30 -5.04 -3.51 -22.17
N ASP A 31 -4.47 -4.72 -22.24
CA ASP A 31 -4.94 -5.81 -23.11
C ASP A 31 -6.02 -6.67 -22.41
N TYR A 32 -6.13 -6.62 -21.08
CA TYR A 32 -7.07 -7.43 -20.35
C TYR A 32 -8.48 -6.84 -20.36
N GLY A 33 -9.49 -7.65 -20.68
CA GLY A 33 -10.91 -7.27 -20.63
C GLY A 33 -11.40 -6.82 -19.24
N LEU A 34 -10.62 -7.04 -18.18
CA LEU A 34 -10.83 -6.39 -16.87
C LEU A 34 -10.86 -4.85 -17.01
N THR A 35 -10.02 -4.31 -17.89
CA THR A 35 -9.84 -2.87 -18.06
C THR A 35 -10.79 -2.26 -19.07
N GLU A 36 -11.62 -3.04 -19.76
CA GLU A 36 -12.58 -2.50 -20.72
C GLU A 36 -13.52 -1.49 -20.05
N GLY A 37 -13.69 -0.32 -20.67
CA GLY A 37 -14.48 0.78 -20.14
C GLY A 37 -13.92 1.45 -18.87
N SER A 38 -12.74 1.05 -18.39
CA SER A 38 -12.11 1.60 -17.19
C SER A 38 -11.39 2.91 -17.50
N LYS A 39 -11.36 3.86 -16.54
CA LYS A 39 -10.47 5.02 -16.61
C LYS A 39 -9.16 4.68 -15.94
N ILE A 40 -8.06 4.62 -16.72
CA ILE A 40 -6.73 4.26 -16.22
C ILE A 40 -5.83 5.50 -16.20
N ARG A 41 -5.19 5.75 -15.05
CA ARG A 41 -4.24 6.84 -14.82
C ARG A 41 -2.98 6.28 -14.18
N ILE A 42 -1.82 6.66 -14.74
CA ILE A 42 -0.51 6.21 -14.28
C ILE A 42 0.23 7.40 -13.71
N MET A 43 0.53 7.34 -12.41
CA MET A 43 1.14 8.41 -11.63
C MET A 43 2.63 8.60 -11.97
N PRO A 44 3.22 9.76 -11.63
CA PRO A 44 4.60 10.08 -12.00
C PRO A 44 5.67 9.17 -11.39
N ASP A 45 5.38 8.48 -10.29
CA ASP A 45 6.25 7.55 -9.55
C ASP A 45 6.19 6.10 -10.08
N VAL A 46 5.61 5.91 -11.26
CA VAL A 46 5.42 4.59 -11.86
C VAL A 46 6.72 3.81 -12.03
N HIS A 47 6.68 2.54 -11.63
CA HIS A 47 7.72 1.56 -11.87
C HIS A 47 7.11 0.15 -11.90
N ALA A 48 7.90 -0.82 -12.37
CA ALA A 48 7.47 -2.20 -12.44
C ALA A 48 7.14 -2.75 -11.05
N GLY A 49 6.01 -3.46 -10.95
CA GLY A 49 5.53 -4.01 -9.69
C GLY A 49 5.09 -5.47 -9.81
N LYS A 50 4.74 -6.09 -8.68
CA LYS A 50 4.21 -7.46 -8.66
C LYS A 50 2.74 -7.45 -9.08
N GLY A 51 2.45 -7.91 -10.29
CA GLY A 51 1.09 -7.94 -10.85
C GLY A 51 0.80 -6.72 -11.70
N CYS A 52 0.62 -5.55 -11.07
CA CYS A 52 0.51 -4.25 -11.76
C CYS A 52 1.72 -3.35 -11.45
N THR A 53 1.88 -2.29 -12.24
CA THR A 53 2.83 -1.22 -11.93
C THR A 53 2.42 -0.49 -10.66
N VAL A 54 3.40 -0.05 -9.87
CA VAL A 54 3.17 0.93 -8.80
C VAL A 54 2.77 2.26 -9.44
N GLY A 55 2.00 3.09 -8.74
CA GLY A 55 1.46 4.33 -9.30
C GLY A 55 0.27 4.14 -10.26
N THR A 56 -0.35 2.95 -10.28
CA THR A 56 -1.55 2.72 -11.10
C THR A 56 -2.81 3.11 -10.35
N THR A 57 -3.64 3.95 -10.95
CA THR A 57 -5.00 4.24 -10.47
C THR A 57 -6.00 3.91 -11.57
N MET A 58 -7.01 3.10 -11.27
CA MET A 58 -8.06 2.83 -12.24
C MET A 58 -9.41 2.54 -11.61
N THR A 59 -10.47 2.81 -12.36
CA THR A 59 -11.82 2.36 -12.01
C THR A 59 -11.98 0.89 -12.36
N VAL A 60 -12.60 0.10 -11.48
CA VAL A 60 -13.06 -1.25 -11.80
C VAL A 60 -14.52 -1.35 -11.38
N LYS A 61 -15.39 -1.81 -12.28
CA LYS A 61 -16.83 -1.94 -12.03
C LYS A 61 -17.22 -3.42 -12.02
N ASP A 62 -18.06 -3.80 -11.06
CA ASP A 62 -18.68 -5.13 -10.93
C ASP A 62 -17.70 -6.32 -10.85
N LYS A 63 -16.41 -6.04 -10.60
CA LYS A 63 -15.32 -7.03 -10.58
C LYS A 63 -14.34 -6.67 -9.45
N ALA A 64 -13.60 -7.67 -8.97
CA ALA A 64 -12.47 -7.48 -8.07
C ALA A 64 -11.27 -8.25 -8.62
N CYS A 65 -10.09 -7.62 -8.63
CA CYS A 65 -8.84 -8.25 -9.05
C CYS A 65 -7.78 -7.96 -7.98
N PRO A 66 -7.39 -8.92 -7.14
CA PRO A 66 -6.40 -8.68 -6.08
C PRO A 66 -5.02 -8.27 -6.61
N ASN A 67 -4.62 -8.79 -7.78
CA ASN A 67 -3.30 -8.54 -8.37
C ASN A 67 -3.04 -7.09 -8.78
N ILE A 68 -4.08 -6.26 -8.87
CA ILE A 68 -3.97 -4.81 -9.17
C ILE A 68 -4.05 -3.93 -7.91
N VAL A 69 -4.30 -4.54 -6.75
CA VAL A 69 -4.34 -3.82 -5.46
C VAL A 69 -2.93 -3.77 -4.86
N GLY A 70 -2.21 -4.89 -4.93
CA GLY A 70 -0.88 -5.05 -4.35
C GLY A 70 -0.81 -6.24 -3.40
N VAL A 71 0.41 -6.65 -3.08
CA VAL A 71 0.65 -7.78 -2.15
C VAL A 71 0.48 -7.37 -0.69
N ASP A 72 0.64 -6.08 -0.39
CA ASP A 72 0.51 -5.49 0.94
C ASP A 72 -0.77 -4.64 1.00
N ILE A 73 -1.88 -5.31 1.29
CA ILE A 73 -3.21 -4.70 1.23
C ILE A 73 -3.38 -3.78 2.43
N GLY A 74 -3.68 -2.52 2.14
CA GLY A 74 -3.85 -1.49 3.18
C GLY A 74 -2.57 -0.75 3.51
N CYS A 75 -1.47 -1.03 2.81
CA CYS A 75 -0.26 -0.25 2.93
C CYS A 75 -0.56 1.24 2.66
N GLY A 76 -0.10 2.11 3.53
CA GLY A 76 -0.44 3.51 3.50
C GLY A 76 0.28 4.33 4.56
N MET A 77 -0.10 5.61 4.66
CA MET A 77 0.45 6.52 5.64
C MET A 77 -0.65 7.11 6.50
N TYR A 78 -0.40 7.17 7.80
CA TYR A 78 -1.23 7.87 8.77
C TYR A 78 -0.45 9.03 9.37
N THR A 79 -1.08 10.21 9.46
CA THR A 79 -0.43 11.40 9.99
C THR A 79 -1.16 11.94 11.21
N VAL A 80 -0.40 12.22 12.27
CA VAL A 80 -0.93 12.84 13.50
C VAL A 80 -0.27 14.18 13.77
N LYS A 81 -1.08 15.14 14.22
CA LYS A 81 -0.59 16.44 14.69
C LYS A 81 -0.20 16.31 16.15
N LEU A 82 1.06 16.58 16.47
CA LEU A 82 1.50 16.66 17.86
C LEU A 82 1.03 17.99 18.47
N ALA A 83 0.67 17.97 19.75
CA ALA A 83 0.30 19.18 20.49
C ALA A 83 1.54 20.04 20.79
N GLU A 84 2.65 19.37 21.10
CA GLU A 84 3.94 19.98 21.38
C GLU A 84 4.56 20.56 20.11
N LYS A 85 4.97 21.84 20.19
CA LYS A 85 5.66 22.54 19.10
C LYS A 85 7.14 22.15 19.03
N GLU A 86 7.73 21.87 20.19
CA GLU A 86 9.12 21.41 20.33
C GLU A 86 9.11 19.95 20.80
N VAL A 87 9.85 19.11 20.08
CA VAL A 87 9.88 17.67 20.29
C VAL A 87 11.33 17.28 20.57
N ASP A 88 11.54 16.54 21.65
CA ASP A 88 12.83 15.91 21.95
C ASP A 88 13.04 14.74 20.99
N PHE A 89 14.01 14.89 20.09
CA PHE A 89 14.26 13.91 19.04
C PHE A 89 14.82 12.59 19.59
N ALA A 90 15.62 12.64 20.66
CA ALA A 90 16.17 11.42 21.25
C ALA A 90 15.04 10.58 21.85
N LYS A 91 14.09 11.22 22.54
CA LYS A 91 12.91 10.53 23.10
C LYS A 91 11.96 10.04 22.03
N LEU A 92 11.77 10.80 20.95
CA LEU A 92 10.93 10.37 19.83
C LEU A 92 11.54 9.14 19.16
N ASP A 93 12.84 9.15 18.89
CA ASP A 93 13.56 8.03 18.27
C ASP A 93 13.48 6.77 19.15
N GLU A 94 13.72 6.93 20.46
CA GLU A 94 13.54 5.86 21.44
C GLU A 94 12.12 5.27 21.42
N ALA A 95 11.09 6.14 21.36
CA ALA A 95 9.71 5.70 21.26
C ALA A 95 9.40 4.97 19.93
N CYS A 96 10.05 5.35 18.82
CA CYS A 96 9.92 4.65 17.54
C CYS A 96 10.44 3.22 17.63
N HIS A 97 11.53 3.00 18.38
CA HIS A 97 12.13 1.68 18.57
C HIS A 97 11.28 0.72 19.43
N TYR A 98 10.31 1.24 20.18
CA TYR A 98 9.37 0.43 20.94
C TYR A 98 8.37 -0.35 20.06
N ILE A 99 8.09 0.14 18.85
CA ILE A 99 7.08 -0.45 17.97
C ILE A 99 7.69 -1.64 17.21
N PRO A 100 7.13 -2.85 17.31
CA PRO A 100 7.64 -4.02 16.59
C PRO A 100 7.65 -3.79 15.08
N SER A 101 8.74 -4.17 14.45
CA SER A 101 8.96 -4.06 13.00
C SER A 101 9.48 -5.38 12.41
N GLY A 102 9.50 -5.46 11.07
CA GLY A 102 9.91 -6.67 10.37
C GLY A 102 8.88 -7.79 10.50
N ARG A 103 9.31 -8.94 11.02
CA ARG A 103 8.42 -10.09 11.28
C ARG A 103 7.92 -10.15 12.72
N ASN A 104 8.40 -9.24 13.58
CA ASN A 104 8.07 -9.19 15.00
C ASN A 104 6.63 -8.71 15.20
N VAL A 105 6.03 -9.17 16.29
CA VAL A 105 4.69 -8.80 16.72
C VAL A 105 4.70 -8.49 18.21
N TRP A 106 3.68 -7.82 18.71
CA TRP A 106 3.53 -7.58 20.15
C TRP A 106 3.45 -8.90 20.93
N GLU A 107 3.95 -8.91 22.16
CA GLU A 107 3.82 -10.08 23.05
C GLU A 107 2.36 -10.36 23.40
N GLY A 108 1.58 -9.28 23.57
CA GLY A 108 0.16 -9.28 23.86
C GLY A 108 -0.67 -8.65 22.75
N ARG A 109 -2.00 -8.67 22.93
CA ARG A 109 -2.89 -7.93 22.05
C ARG A 109 -2.93 -6.47 22.50
N MET A 110 -2.49 -5.56 21.63
CA MET A 110 -2.58 -4.11 21.88
C MET A 110 -4.01 -3.59 21.67
N GLU A 111 -4.68 -4.07 20.62
CA GLU A 111 -6.02 -3.61 20.23
C GLU A 111 -6.97 -4.76 19.91
N ARG A 112 -8.26 -4.58 20.22
CA ARG A 112 -9.29 -5.59 19.94
C ARG A 112 -9.87 -5.41 18.55
N PHE A 113 -9.49 -6.31 17.64
CA PHE A 113 -10.17 -6.49 16.36
C PHE A 113 -10.93 -7.81 16.32
N ASN A 114 -12.21 -7.79 15.94
CA ASN A 114 -12.98 -9.01 15.81
C ASN A 114 -12.77 -9.66 14.43
N LEU A 115 -11.79 -10.56 14.33
CA LEU A 115 -11.49 -11.30 13.10
C LEU A 115 -12.69 -12.12 12.58
N THR A 116 -13.65 -12.52 13.43
CA THR A 116 -14.80 -13.31 12.99
C THR A 116 -15.74 -12.57 12.04
N LYS A 117 -15.61 -11.23 11.96
CA LYS A 117 -16.38 -10.41 11.01
C LYS A 117 -15.83 -10.50 9.58
N LEU A 118 -14.63 -11.03 9.38
CA LEU A 118 -14.03 -11.16 8.06
C LEU A 118 -14.71 -12.30 7.28
N ARG A 119 -15.08 -12.04 6.02
CA ARG A 119 -15.66 -13.09 5.14
C ARG A 119 -14.73 -14.29 4.97
N CYS A 120 -13.42 -14.06 5.04
CA CYS A 120 -12.38 -15.07 4.94
C CYS A 120 -11.95 -15.66 6.30
N TYR A 121 -12.68 -15.42 7.40
CA TYR A 121 -12.27 -15.82 8.75
C TYR A 121 -11.82 -17.28 8.86
N ARG A 122 -12.57 -18.20 8.25
CA ARG A 122 -12.26 -19.64 8.28
C ARG A 122 -10.98 -20.01 7.52
N SER A 123 -10.50 -19.14 6.64
CA SER A 123 -9.27 -19.33 5.85
C SER A 123 -8.06 -18.63 6.48
N LEU A 124 -8.25 -17.88 7.58
CA LEU A 124 -7.15 -17.21 8.26
C LEU A 124 -6.23 -18.25 8.90
N ARG A 125 -4.93 -18.03 8.70
CA ARG A 125 -3.88 -18.80 9.37
C ARG A 125 -3.34 -17.95 10.53
N ASP A 126 -3.08 -18.61 11.66
CA ASP A 126 -2.44 -17.99 12.82
C ASP A 126 -3.17 -16.71 13.33
N ALA A 127 -4.43 -16.87 13.72
CA ALA A 127 -5.25 -15.78 14.26
C ALA A 127 -4.60 -15.07 15.45
N LYS A 128 -3.85 -15.80 16.29
CA LYS A 128 -3.14 -15.23 17.43
C LYS A 128 -2.06 -14.23 16.98
N ARG A 129 -1.28 -14.59 15.96
CA ARG A 129 -0.30 -13.67 15.37
C ARG A 129 -0.98 -12.47 14.70
N LEU A 130 -2.08 -12.67 13.98
CA LEU A 130 -2.81 -11.57 13.34
C LEU A 130 -3.26 -10.51 14.35
N GLU A 131 -3.82 -10.93 15.48
CA GLU A 131 -4.27 -10.00 16.53
C GLU A 131 -3.10 -9.26 17.21
N ARG A 132 -1.94 -9.92 17.32
CA ARG A 132 -0.70 -9.32 17.84
C ARG A 132 0.03 -8.45 16.81
N SER A 133 -0.35 -8.54 15.54
CA SER A 133 0.25 -7.73 14.46
C SER A 133 -0.42 -6.35 14.35
N LEU A 134 -1.53 -6.11 15.05
CA LEU A 134 -2.21 -4.82 15.00
C LEU A 134 -1.32 -3.73 15.62
N GLY A 135 -1.10 -2.66 14.84
CA GLY A 135 -0.27 -1.53 15.26
C GLY A 135 1.23 -1.80 15.24
N THR A 136 1.70 -2.88 14.61
CA THR A 136 3.13 -3.03 14.29
C THR A 136 3.47 -2.23 13.05
N LEU A 137 4.76 -1.96 12.85
CA LEU A 137 5.23 -1.36 11.60
C LEU A 137 5.19 -2.40 10.46
N GLY A 138 5.34 -3.70 10.72
CA GLY A 138 5.31 -4.70 9.65
C GLY A 138 6.65 -4.81 8.88
N GLY A 139 6.64 -5.57 7.79
CA GLY A 139 7.87 -6.07 7.14
C GLY A 139 8.39 -5.28 5.92
N GLY A 140 7.60 -4.38 5.38
CA GLY A 140 7.95 -3.46 4.29
C GLY A 140 8.78 -2.24 4.73
N ASN A 141 8.74 -1.19 3.91
CA ASN A 141 9.45 0.06 4.13
C ASN A 141 8.67 0.95 5.10
N HIS A 142 9.02 0.87 6.38
CA HIS A 142 8.32 1.60 7.43
C HIS A 142 9.24 2.64 8.05
N PHE A 143 8.74 3.86 8.14
CA PHE A 143 9.45 4.97 8.75
C PHE A 143 8.50 5.78 9.60
N ILE A 144 9.03 6.30 10.70
CA ILE A 144 8.39 7.36 11.46
C ILE A 144 9.17 8.63 11.18
N LEU A 145 8.58 9.52 10.38
CA LEU A 145 9.22 10.74 9.91
C LEU A 145 8.46 11.96 10.40
N ARG A 146 9.18 13.06 10.65
CA ARG A 146 8.57 14.36 10.98
C ARG A 146 8.77 15.39 9.87
N PRO A 147 7.65 15.98 9.40
CA PRO A 147 7.55 17.42 9.15
C PRO A 147 6.31 17.98 9.88
N ARG A 148 6.42 18.63 11.04
CA ARG A 148 5.28 19.20 11.84
C ARG A 148 4.14 18.20 12.22
N TRP A 149 4.16 16.99 11.67
CA TRP A 149 3.22 15.89 11.78
C TRP A 149 4.05 14.61 11.94
N ALA A 150 3.62 13.65 12.77
CA ALA A 150 4.24 12.33 12.80
C ALA A 150 3.57 11.45 11.74
N VAL A 151 4.36 10.90 10.82
CA VAL A 151 3.90 9.96 9.78
C VAL A 151 4.19 8.55 10.25
N VAL A 152 3.17 7.68 10.33
CA VAL A 152 3.34 6.23 10.51
C VAL A 152 2.99 5.59 9.18
N ILE A 153 3.96 4.88 8.59
CA ILE A 153 3.73 4.03 7.43
C ILE A 153 3.41 2.63 7.96
N ALA A 154 2.35 2.01 7.44
CA ALA A 154 1.95 0.63 7.72
C ALA A 154 1.65 -0.09 6.41
#